data_AF-A0A329KH37-F1
#
_entry.id   AF-A0A329KH37-F1
#
_cell.length_a   1.000
_cell.length_b   1.000
_cell.length_c   1.000
_cell.angle_alpha   90.00
_cell.angle_beta   90.00
_cell.angle_gamma   90.00
#
_symmetry.space_group_name_H-M   'P 1'
#
loop_
_entity.id
_entity.type
_entity.pdbx_description
1 polymer ?
#
loop_
_entity_poly.entity_id
_entity_poly.type
_entity_poly.pdbx_seq_one_letter_code
_entity_poly.pdbx_strand_id
1 'polypeptide(L)'
;MFGGAVVSAPRAAAACNLTPADDQYVKLLAQNKMVHNADYSDCHEAAEGRWFADQVRANPNPYGEGQELINMITRTTPMSQAQAEWEVESAIFVYAPDLIPKIKAQAGQQGPPPA
;
A
#
# COMPACT_ATOMS: atom_id res chain seq x y z
N MET A 1 9.12 23.02 42.88
CA MET A 1 9.89 21.76 43.03
C MET A 1 8.92 20.58 43.00
N PHE A 2 8.56 20.06 41.82
CA PHE A 2 8.03 18.70 41.63
C PHE A 2 8.42 18.27 40.22
N GLY A 3 9.48 17.46 40.16
CA GLY A 3 9.99 16.85 38.95
C GLY A 3 9.51 15.41 38.79
N GLY A 4 9.68 14.89 37.58
CA GLY A 4 9.37 13.51 37.20
C GLY A 4 7.96 13.40 36.61
N ALA A 5 7.74 13.00 35.37
CA ALA A 5 8.54 12.18 34.48
C ALA A 5 8.51 12.76 33.06
N VAL A 6 9.68 12.93 32.44
CA VAL A 6 9.73 12.79 30.99
C VAL A 6 9.41 11.33 30.71
N VAL A 7 8.17 11.05 30.35
CA VAL A 7 7.84 9.79 29.69
C VAL A 7 8.68 9.83 28.42
N SER A 8 9.81 9.13 28.46
CA SER A 8 10.55 8.77 27.26
C SER A 8 9.53 8.03 26.38
N ALA A 9 8.94 8.74 25.43
CA ALA A 9 8.22 8.08 24.35
C ALA A 9 9.18 7.01 23.84
N PRO A 10 8.77 5.72 23.80
CA PRO A 10 9.66 4.70 23.29
C PRO A 10 10.07 5.21 21.91
N ARG A 11 11.39 5.32 21.68
CA ARG A 11 11.90 5.54 20.34
C ARG A 11 11.50 4.29 19.57
N ALA A 12 10.28 4.27 19.05
CA ALA A 12 9.84 3.36 18.01
C ALA A 12 10.51 3.76 16.70
N ALA A 13 11.82 3.98 16.73
CA ALA A 13 12.65 3.45 15.67
C ALA A 13 12.69 1.95 15.91
N ALA A 14 11.58 1.26 15.58
CA ALA A 14 11.70 -0.15 15.26
C ALA A 14 12.85 -0.24 14.27
N ALA A 15 13.85 -1.09 14.54
CA ALA A 15 14.90 -1.34 13.58
C ALA A 15 14.20 -1.67 12.25
N CYS A 16 14.33 -0.77 11.28
CA CYS A 16 13.74 -0.90 9.96
C CYS A 16 14.42 -2.09 9.29
N ASN A 17 13.90 -3.28 9.52
CA ASN A 17 14.38 -4.52 8.94
C ASN A 17 13.42 -4.89 7.82
N LEU A 18 13.78 -4.48 6.61
CA LEU A 18 13.07 -4.88 5.41
C LEU A 18 13.23 -6.39 5.22
N THR A 19 12.11 -7.07 5.04
CA THR A 19 12.04 -8.45 4.54
C THR A 19 12.33 -8.46 3.04
N PRO A 20 12.64 -9.62 2.43
CA PRO A 20 12.81 -9.71 0.98
C PRO A 20 11.58 -9.25 0.18
N ALA A 21 10.37 -9.41 0.73
CA ALA A 21 9.15 -8.92 0.11
C ALA A 21 9.09 -7.38 0.14
N ASP A 22 9.52 -6.77 1.24
CA ASP A 22 9.56 -5.30 1.36
C ASP A 22 10.54 -4.70 0.37
N ASP A 23 11.73 -5.28 0.27
CA ASP A 23 12.72 -4.92 -0.73
C ASP A 23 12.15 -5.01 -2.15
N GLN A 24 11.36 -6.05 -2.44
CA GLN A 24 10.72 -6.21 -3.74
C GLN A 24 9.69 -5.12 -3.99
N TYR A 25 8.82 -4.82 -3.02
CA TYR A 25 7.81 -3.77 -3.13
C TYR A 25 8.46 -2.40 -3.35
N VAL A 26 9.43 -2.01 -2.52
CA VAL A 26 10.16 -0.75 -2.64
C VAL A 26 10.86 -0.64 -4.00
N LYS A 27 11.44 -1.73 -4.51
CA LYS A 27 12.03 -1.76 -5.86
C LYS A 27 10.99 -1.53 -6.96
N LEU A 28 9.78 -2.08 -6.84
CA LEU A 28 8.70 -1.84 -7.79
C LEU A 28 8.26 -0.37 -7.76
N LEU A 29 8.15 0.22 -6.58
CA LEU A 29 7.84 1.65 -6.45
C LEU A 29 8.94 2.53 -7.06
N ALA A 30 10.20 2.21 -6.83
CA ALA A 30 11.34 2.91 -7.42
C ALA A 30 11.34 2.88 -8.96
N GLN A 31 10.91 1.77 -9.59
CA GLN A 31 10.82 1.66 -11.05
C GLN A 31 9.88 2.69 -11.67
N ASN A 32 8.82 3.06 -10.95
CA ASN A 32 7.83 4.04 -11.41
C ASN A 32 8.01 5.42 -10.76
N LYS A 33 9.22 5.68 -10.20
CA LYS A 33 9.58 6.96 -9.55
C LYS A 33 8.62 7.38 -8.44
N MET A 34 8.11 6.39 -7.70
CA MET A 34 7.12 6.57 -6.65
C MET A 34 7.70 6.98 -5.29
N VAL A 35 9.00 7.26 -5.20
CA VAL A 35 9.67 7.59 -3.93
C VAL A 35 9.01 8.82 -3.33
N HIS A 36 8.26 8.63 -2.24
CA HIS A 36 7.24 9.58 -1.82
C HIS A 36 7.79 10.96 -1.44
N ASN A 37 9.05 11.06 -0.99
CA ASN A 37 9.94 12.23 -0.86
C ASN A 37 11.03 11.86 0.18
N ALA A 38 11.98 12.75 0.48
CA ALA A 38 13.08 12.45 1.41
C ALA A 38 12.65 12.18 2.87
N ASP A 39 11.38 12.46 3.20
CA ASP A 39 10.81 12.25 4.54
C ASP A 39 10.21 10.84 4.70
N TYR A 40 10.02 10.09 3.60
CA TYR A 40 9.53 8.72 3.61
C TYR A 40 10.69 7.73 3.54
N SER A 41 10.78 6.88 4.56
CA SER A 41 11.73 5.76 4.55
C SER A 41 11.14 4.55 3.83
N ASP A 42 11.99 3.69 3.27
CA ASP A 42 11.60 2.40 2.68
C ASP A 42 10.74 1.54 3.63
N CYS A 43 10.91 1.67 4.95
CA CYS A 43 10.05 0.98 5.91
C CYS A 43 8.64 1.57 6.03
N HIS A 44 8.50 2.87 5.83
CA HIS A 44 7.18 3.51 5.80
C HIS A 44 6.43 3.01 4.56
N GLU A 45 7.09 3.07 3.40
CA GLU A 45 6.57 2.56 2.14
C GLU A 45 6.15 1.09 2.26
N ALA A 46 7.04 0.24 2.80
CA ALA A 46 6.73 -1.17 3.00
C ALA A 46 5.55 -1.40 3.98
N ALA A 47 5.45 -0.63 5.05
CA ALA A 47 4.34 -0.72 6.00
C ALA A 47 3.00 -0.35 5.33
N GLU A 48 2.99 0.70 4.52
CA GLU A 48 1.83 1.13 3.74
C GLU A 48 1.43 0.08 2.70
N GLY A 49 2.40 -0.47 1.95
CA GLY A 49 2.15 -1.55 1.00
C GLY A 49 1.53 -2.79 1.64
N ARG A 50 2.00 -3.20 2.83
CA ARG A 50 1.35 -4.29 3.58
C ARG A 50 -0.06 -3.93 3.98
N TRP A 51 -0.27 -2.70 4.46
CA TRP A 51 -1.58 -2.23 4.87
C TRP A 51 -2.58 -2.29 3.71
N PHE A 52 -2.21 -1.84 2.50
CA PHE A 52 -3.07 -1.98 1.31
C PHE A 52 -3.45 -3.44 1.04
N ALA A 53 -2.46 -4.34 1.07
CA ALA A 53 -2.71 -5.76 0.81
C ALA A 53 -3.63 -6.39 1.87
N ASP A 54 -3.50 -6.00 3.12
CA ASP A 54 -4.36 -6.48 4.22
C ASP A 54 -5.79 -5.95 4.08
N GLN A 55 -5.98 -4.69 3.69
CA GLN A 55 -7.29 -4.13 3.38
C GLN A 55 -7.99 -4.91 2.26
N VAL A 56 -7.29 -5.14 1.15
CA VAL A 56 -7.79 -5.92 0.00
C VAL A 56 -8.13 -7.35 0.40
N ARG A 57 -7.31 -7.99 1.25
CA ARG A 57 -7.54 -9.35 1.75
C ARG A 57 -8.75 -9.44 2.66
N ALA A 58 -8.97 -8.43 3.50
CA ALA A 58 -10.08 -8.39 4.45
C ALA A 58 -11.44 -8.14 3.78
N ASN A 59 -11.47 -7.61 2.55
CA ASN A 59 -12.71 -7.27 1.86
C ASN A 59 -13.29 -8.48 1.07
N PRO A 60 -14.61 -8.77 1.15
CA PRO A 60 -15.25 -9.80 0.32
C PRO A 60 -15.17 -9.52 -1.18
N ASN A 61 -15.07 -8.23 -1.57
CA ASN A 61 -14.80 -7.74 -2.92
C ASN A 61 -13.40 -7.09 -3.03
N PRO A 62 -12.31 -7.89 -3.12
CA PRO A 62 -10.94 -7.39 -3.25
C PRO A 62 -10.72 -6.39 -4.40
N TYR A 63 -11.34 -6.64 -5.57
CA TYR A 63 -11.21 -5.72 -6.70
C TYR A 63 -11.80 -4.33 -6.38
N GLY A 64 -13.01 -4.29 -5.80
CA GLY A 64 -13.65 -3.03 -5.41
C GLY A 64 -12.87 -2.30 -4.33
N GLU A 65 -12.34 -3.01 -3.34
CA GLU A 65 -11.47 -2.42 -2.31
C GLU A 65 -10.21 -1.81 -2.92
N GLY A 66 -9.57 -2.49 -3.87
CA GLY A 66 -8.41 -1.95 -4.58
C GLY A 66 -8.72 -0.62 -5.27
N GLN A 67 -9.89 -0.51 -5.92
CA GLN A 67 -10.35 0.74 -6.53
C GLN A 67 -10.61 1.85 -5.50
N GLU A 68 -11.19 1.52 -4.34
CA GLU A 68 -11.40 2.49 -3.26
C GLU A 68 -10.08 2.98 -2.65
N LEU A 69 -9.08 2.10 -2.50
CA LEU A 69 -7.74 2.49 -2.06
C LEU A 69 -7.06 3.44 -3.06
N ILE A 70 -7.15 3.15 -4.37
CA ILE A 70 -6.66 4.03 -5.43
C ILE A 70 -7.36 5.40 -5.35
N ASN A 71 -8.69 5.41 -5.18
CA ASN A 71 -9.48 6.64 -5.02
C ASN A 71 -9.08 7.42 -3.75
N MET A 72 -8.75 6.72 -2.67
CA MET A 72 -8.29 7.34 -1.43
C MET A 72 -6.93 8.02 -1.63
N ILE A 73 -5.96 7.33 -2.24
CA ILE A 73 -4.61 7.87 -2.50
C ILE A 73 -4.72 9.12 -3.37
N THR A 74 -5.45 9.06 -4.48
CA THR A 74 -5.62 10.20 -5.40
C THR A 74 -6.34 11.40 -4.78
N ARG A 75 -7.17 11.19 -3.75
CA ARG A 75 -7.85 12.28 -3.02
C ARG A 75 -7.02 12.89 -1.89
N THR A 76 -6.07 12.14 -1.35
CA THR A 76 -5.33 12.52 -0.12
C THR A 76 -3.86 12.85 -0.39
N THR A 77 -3.35 12.50 -1.56
CA THR A 77 -1.97 12.72 -1.99
C THR A 77 -1.94 13.46 -3.33
N PRO A 78 -0.80 14.05 -3.75
CA PRO A 78 -0.66 14.65 -5.07
C PRO A 78 -0.41 13.61 -6.19
N MET A 79 -0.59 12.31 -5.92
CA MET A 79 -0.36 11.27 -6.92
C MET A 79 -1.39 11.30 -8.04
N SER A 80 -0.92 11.05 -9.26
CA SER A 80 -1.81 10.77 -10.38
C SER A 80 -2.51 9.42 -10.22
N GLN A 81 -3.59 9.22 -10.96
CA GLN A 81 -4.31 7.95 -11.01
C GLN A 81 -3.39 6.76 -11.28
N ALA A 82 -2.53 6.85 -12.30
CA ALA A 82 -1.62 5.77 -12.67
C ALA A 82 -0.56 5.47 -11.60
N GLN A 83 -0.19 6.48 -10.80
CA GLN A 83 0.74 6.30 -9.68
C GLN A 83 0.05 5.56 -8.53
N ALA A 84 -1.15 5.97 -8.16
CA ALA A 84 -1.95 5.29 -7.13
C ALA A 84 -2.29 3.84 -7.53
N GLU A 85 -2.65 3.60 -8.79
CA GLU A 85 -2.83 2.26 -9.36
C GLU A 85 -1.56 1.42 -9.20
N TRP A 86 -0.41 1.96 -9.62
CA TRP A 86 0.86 1.26 -9.50
C TRP A 86 1.20 0.88 -8.07
N GLU A 87 0.94 1.78 -7.11
CA GLU A 87 1.22 1.55 -5.69
C GLU A 87 0.37 0.40 -5.12
N VAL A 88 -0.95 0.48 -5.30
CA VAL A 88 -1.89 -0.54 -4.80
C VAL A 88 -1.69 -1.88 -5.51
N GLU A 89 -1.47 -1.88 -6.83
CA GLU A 89 -1.23 -3.10 -7.60
C GLU A 89 0.11 -3.75 -7.23
N SER A 90 1.17 -2.96 -7.02
CA SER A 90 2.47 -3.48 -6.57
C SER A 90 2.35 -4.08 -5.17
N ALA A 91 1.57 -3.48 -4.29
CA ALA A 91 1.32 -3.98 -2.95
C ALA A 91 0.60 -5.34 -2.98
N ILE A 92 -0.46 -5.45 -3.79
CA ILE A 92 -1.19 -6.72 -3.99
C ILE A 92 -0.26 -7.77 -4.61
N PHE A 93 0.53 -7.39 -5.63
CA PHE A 93 1.44 -8.30 -6.31
C PHE A 93 2.47 -8.93 -5.35
N VAL A 94 2.97 -8.15 -4.40
CA VAL A 94 4.01 -8.60 -3.47
C VAL A 94 3.43 -9.29 -2.23
N TYR A 95 2.44 -8.68 -1.58
CA TYR A 95 1.98 -9.11 -0.25
C TYR A 95 0.66 -9.92 -0.27
N ALA A 96 -0.09 -9.87 -1.37
CA ALA A 96 -1.30 -10.66 -1.55
C ALA A 96 -1.43 -11.32 -2.95
N PRO A 97 -0.39 -12.01 -3.44
CA PRO A 97 -0.41 -12.61 -4.77
C PRO A 97 -1.51 -13.67 -4.93
N ASP A 98 -1.93 -14.29 -3.82
CA ASP A 98 -3.02 -15.25 -3.75
C ASP A 98 -4.38 -14.66 -4.16
N LEU A 99 -4.56 -13.35 -4.04
CA LEU A 99 -5.80 -12.65 -4.40
C LEU A 99 -5.88 -12.29 -5.89
N ILE A 100 -4.75 -12.28 -6.61
CA ILE A 100 -4.70 -11.86 -8.02
C ILE A 100 -5.71 -12.62 -8.90
N PRO A 101 -5.86 -13.97 -8.81
CA PRO A 101 -6.86 -14.68 -9.61
C PRO A 101 -8.29 -14.23 -9.32
N LYS A 102 -8.61 -14.00 -8.03
CA LYS A 102 -9.93 -13.53 -7.60
C LYS A 102 -10.19 -12.11 -8.10
N ILE A 103 -9.22 -11.21 -7.97
CA ILE A 103 -9.30 -9.82 -8.45
C ILE A 103 -9.52 -9.78 -9.96
N LYS A 104 -8.76 -10.57 -10.74
CA LYS A 104 -8.94 -10.68 -12.20
C LYS A 104 -10.32 -11.20 -12.59
N ALA A 105 -10.84 -12.20 -11.87
CA ALA A 105 -12.18 -12.71 -12.10
C ALA A 105 -13.25 -11.64 -11.81
N GLN A 106 -13.11 -10.89 -10.72
CA GLN A 106 -14.03 -9.80 -10.35
C GLN A 106 -13.98 -8.64 -11.35
N ALA A 107 -12.79 -8.25 -11.81
CA ALA A 107 -12.61 -7.24 -12.85
C ALA A 107 -13.31 -7.65 -14.16
N GLY A 108 -13.17 -8.92 -14.57
CA GLY A 108 -13.81 -9.46 -15.76
C GLY A 108 -15.33 -9.65 -15.64
N GLN A 109 -15.88 -9.67 -14.43
CA GLN A 109 -17.32 -9.79 -14.18
C GLN A 109 -18.07 -8.45 -14.18
N GLN A 110 -17.36 -7.32 -14.14
CA GLN A 110 -17.98 -5.99 -14.18
C GLN A 110 -18.46 -5.52 -15.58
N GLY A 111 -18.77 -6.43 -16.50
CA GLY A 111 -19.38 -6.09 -17.80
C GLY A 111 -20.65 -6.90 -18.11
N PRO A 112 -21.73 -6.24 -18.54
CA PRO A 112 -22.18 -6.30 -19.94
C PRO A 112 -21.91 -4.98 -20.69
N PRO A 113 -21.86 -4.97 -22.05
CA PRO A 113 -21.67 -3.75 -22.83
C PRO A 113 -22.80 -2.73 -22.58
N PRO A 114 -22.54 -1.42 -22.75
CA PRO A 114 -23.61 -0.43 -22.79
C PRO A 114 -24.59 -0.78 -23.91
N ALA A 115 -25.88 -0.63 -23.60
CA ALA A 115 -27.03 -1.01 -24.43
C ALA A 115 -27.05 -0.35 -25.82
#